data_AF-A0A848SIL2-F1
#
_entry.id   AF-A0A848SIL2-F1
#
_cell.length_a   1.000
_cell.length_b   1.000
_cell.length_c   1.000
_cell.angle_alpha   90.00
_cell.angle_beta   90.00
_cell.angle_gamma   90.00
#
_symmetry.space_group_name_H-M   'P 1'
#
loop_
_entity.id
_entity.type
_entity.pdbx_description
1 polymer ?
#
loop_
_entity_poly.entity_id
_entity_poly.type
_entity_poly.pdbx_seq_one_letter_code
_entity_poly.pdbx_strand_id
1 'polypeptide(L)'
;MLWLYGQAPHRGEPLPESAQEIAKGGELRFHPLRQEWNVYAAHRQNRTFKPSDADNPLGPSKIGGAETEIPFEDFELAIFENRFAAFHPDAGPTANLAGLAAEPARGACEVVVYDPRPSGSLETIGQAHREVLLAALIDRYDALFSAGCAYVLPFENRGDEVGVTLHHPHGQIYGFENVPQVQQRAVDAFAAGYDLATEIAEAMPDYG
;
A
#
# COMPACT_ATOMS: atom_id res chain seq x y z
N MET A 1 -8.46 -5.61 -7.76
CA MET A 1 -7.74 -6.72 -8.46
C MET A 1 -6.80 -7.41 -7.48
N LEU A 2 -6.54 -8.73 -7.62
CA LEU A 2 -5.64 -9.53 -6.77
C LEU A 2 -4.51 -10.14 -7.61
N TRP A 3 -3.30 -10.16 -7.05
CA TRP A 3 -2.09 -10.74 -7.61
C TRP A 3 -1.45 -11.67 -6.58
N LEU A 4 -1.06 -12.87 -7.01
CA LEU A 4 -0.33 -13.83 -6.19
C LEU A 4 1.11 -13.95 -6.68
N TYR A 5 2.04 -13.90 -5.74
CA TYR A 5 3.47 -14.04 -5.97
C TYR A 5 3.99 -15.23 -5.15
N GLY A 6 4.96 -15.94 -5.71
CA GLY A 6 5.60 -17.06 -5.05
C GLY A 6 6.80 -17.58 -5.83
N GLN A 7 7.61 -18.42 -5.19
CA GLN A 7 8.74 -19.11 -5.83
C GLN A 7 8.28 -20.12 -6.88
N ALA A 8 7.03 -20.58 -6.77
CA ALA A 8 6.37 -21.43 -7.74
C ALA A 8 4.99 -20.84 -8.11
N PRO A 9 4.49 -21.08 -9.34
CA PRO A 9 3.15 -20.68 -9.72
C PRO A 9 2.10 -21.29 -8.79
N HIS A 10 1.18 -20.44 -8.29
CA HIS A 10 0.02 -20.88 -7.53
C HIS A 10 -0.92 -21.72 -8.40
N ARG A 11 -1.55 -22.75 -7.83
CA ARG A 11 -2.41 -23.72 -8.54
C ARG A 11 -3.75 -23.97 -7.86
N GLY A 12 -4.07 -23.24 -6.80
CA GLY A 12 -5.33 -23.40 -6.10
C GLY A 12 -6.48 -22.81 -6.91
N GLU A 13 -7.67 -23.40 -6.74
CA GLU A 13 -8.89 -22.85 -7.32
C GLU A 13 -9.45 -21.75 -6.41
N PRO A 14 -9.95 -20.64 -6.97
CA PRO A 14 -10.52 -19.57 -6.17
C PRO A 14 -11.83 -20.02 -5.49
N LEU A 15 -11.97 -19.66 -4.23
CA LEU A 15 -13.21 -19.72 -3.45
C LEU A 15 -14.10 -18.51 -3.75
N PRO A 16 -15.36 -18.50 -3.28
CA PRO A 16 -16.21 -17.31 -3.39
C PRO A 16 -15.56 -16.07 -2.75
N GLU A 17 -15.72 -14.92 -3.41
CA GLU A 17 -15.22 -13.62 -2.98
C GLU A 17 -16.39 -12.66 -2.76
N SER A 18 -16.21 -11.74 -1.81
CA SER A 18 -17.20 -10.72 -1.51
C SER A 18 -17.37 -9.73 -2.67
N ALA A 19 -18.60 -9.51 -3.11
CA ALA A 19 -18.92 -8.54 -4.18
C ALA A 19 -18.95 -7.07 -3.70
N GLN A 20 -18.25 -6.72 -2.62
CA GLN A 20 -18.26 -5.36 -2.10
C GLN A 20 -17.50 -4.40 -3.02
N GLU A 21 -18.12 -3.26 -3.33
CA GLU A 21 -17.47 -2.24 -4.15
C GLU A 21 -16.30 -1.58 -3.40
N ILE A 22 -15.21 -1.36 -4.14
CA ILE A 22 -14.06 -0.58 -3.68
C ILE A 22 -14.45 0.89 -3.69
N ALA A 23 -14.14 1.60 -2.60
CA ALA A 23 -14.35 3.03 -2.55
C ALA A 23 -13.46 3.74 -3.59
N LYS A 24 -14.07 4.59 -4.43
CA LYS A 24 -13.40 5.31 -5.52
C LYS A 24 -12.57 6.50 -5.03
N GLY A 25 -11.63 6.24 -4.13
CA GLY A 25 -10.67 7.23 -3.62
C GLY A 25 -11.29 8.36 -2.79
N GLY A 26 -10.47 9.36 -2.48
CA GLY A 26 -10.88 10.59 -1.82
C GLY A 26 -10.65 11.84 -2.69
N GLU A 27 -10.44 12.97 -2.02
CA GLU A 27 -10.05 14.22 -2.66
C GLU A 27 -8.77 14.77 -2.03
N LEU A 28 -7.95 15.41 -2.85
CA LEU A 28 -6.84 16.24 -2.41
C LEU A 28 -7.35 17.64 -2.12
N ARG A 29 -6.90 18.25 -1.03
CA ARG A 29 -7.16 19.66 -0.71
C ARG A 29 -5.85 20.37 -0.41
N PHE A 30 -5.65 21.55 -0.98
CA PHE A 30 -4.42 22.31 -0.81
C PHE A 30 -4.40 23.06 0.52
N HIS A 31 -3.33 22.88 1.30
CA HIS A 31 -3.14 23.54 2.59
C HIS A 31 -2.31 24.83 2.43
N PRO A 32 -2.91 26.05 2.46
CA PRO A 32 -2.24 27.28 2.02
C PRO A 32 -1.01 27.68 2.87
N LEU A 33 -1.04 27.43 4.18
CA LEU A 33 0.07 27.80 5.09
C LEU A 33 1.28 26.87 4.99
N ARG A 34 1.08 25.61 4.58
CA ARG A 34 2.15 24.61 4.44
C ARG A 34 2.54 24.38 2.98
N GLN A 35 1.75 24.93 2.06
CA GLN A 35 1.94 24.83 0.63
C GLN A 35 2.01 23.37 0.18
N GLU A 36 1.09 22.53 0.67
CA GLU A 36 1.09 21.09 0.39
C GLU A 36 -0.33 20.56 0.17
N TRP A 37 -0.44 19.47 -0.58
CA TRP A 37 -1.69 18.76 -0.83
C TRP A 37 -1.91 17.68 0.23
N ASN A 38 -3.10 17.66 0.81
CA ASN A 38 -3.52 16.67 1.80
C ASN A 38 -4.65 15.81 1.24
N VAL A 39 -4.59 14.50 1.49
CA VAL A 39 -5.66 13.58 1.11
C VAL A 39 -6.77 13.53 2.17
N TYR A 40 -8.02 13.63 1.72
CA TYR A 40 -9.23 13.51 2.51
C TYR A 40 -10.06 12.35 1.96
N ALA A 41 -10.17 11.28 2.74
CA ALA A 41 -10.86 10.05 2.34
C ALA A 41 -11.84 9.63 3.45
N ALA A 42 -13.01 10.27 3.50
CA ALA A 42 -13.97 10.15 4.60
C ALA A 42 -14.51 8.73 4.80
N HIS A 43 -14.68 7.96 3.71
CA HIS A 43 -15.13 6.56 3.74
C HIS A 43 -14.19 5.65 4.55
N ARG A 44 -12.92 6.05 4.75
CA ARG A 44 -11.97 5.29 5.58
C ARG A 44 -12.38 5.21 7.05
N GLN A 45 -13.32 6.04 7.52
CA GLN A 45 -13.90 5.90 8.86
C GLN A 45 -14.65 4.59 9.06
N ASN A 46 -15.13 3.97 7.97
CA ASN A 46 -15.84 2.68 8.00
C ASN A 46 -14.89 1.47 7.87
N ARG A 47 -13.57 1.68 8.01
CA ARG A 47 -12.58 0.60 7.96
C ARG A 47 -12.85 -0.45 9.03
N THR A 48 -12.65 -1.71 8.68
CA THR A 48 -12.61 -2.81 9.64
C THR A 48 -11.59 -2.47 10.74
N PHE A 49 -12.07 -2.38 11.98
CA PHE A 49 -11.27 -2.00 13.12
C PHE A 49 -11.11 -3.20 14.06
N LYS A 50 -9.89 -3.74 14.15
CA LYS A 50 -9.53 -4.85 15.04
C LYS A 50 -10.53 -6.01 14.98
N PRO A 51 -10.68 -6.67 13.81
CA PRO A 51 -11.50 -7.87 13.71
C PRO A 51 -10.93 -8.97 14.63
N SER A 52 -11.79 -9.93 15.01
CA SER A 52 -11.31 -11.14 15.68
C SER A 52 -10.39 -11.92 14.75
N ASP A 53 -9.55 -12.82 15.28
CA ASP A 53 -8.72 -13.70 14.43
C ASP A 53 -9.56 -14.53 13.44
N ALA A 54 -10.80 -14.85 13.80
CA ALA A 54 -11.74 -15.58 12.94
C ALA A 54 -12.26 -14.72 11.78
N ASP A 55 -12.19 -13.39 11.90
CA ASP A 55 -12.66 -12.42 10.92
C ASP A 55 -11.48 -11.69 10.23
N ASN A 56 -10.28 -12.29 10.23
CA ASN A 56 -9.09 -11.70 9.63
C ASN A 56 -9.21 -11.65 8.09
N PRO A 57 -9.39 -10.46 7.49
CA PRO A 57 -9.65 -10.34 6.06
C PRO A 57 -8.40 -10.60 5.20
N LEU A 58 -7.21 -10.69 5.81
CA LEU A 58 -5.93 -10.91 5.13
C LEU A 58 -5.47 -12.37 5.19
N GLY A 59 -6.19 -13.23 5.91
CA GLY A 59 -5.89 -14.66 5.93
C GLY A 59 -6.36 -15.38 4.66
N PRO A 60 -5.88 -16.61 4.41
CA PRO A 60 -6.46 -17.46 3.39
C PRO A 60 -7.94 -17.75 3.68
N SER A 61 -8.76 -17.76 2.63
CA SER A 61 -10.14 -18.23 2.72
C SER A 61 -10.21 -19.73 3.04
N LYS A 62 -11.31 -20.18 3.66
CA LYS A 62 -11.52 -21.61 3.96
C LYS A 62 -12.85 -22.07 3.38
N ILE A 63 -12.93 -23.32 2.92
CA ILE A 63 -14.19 -23.90 2.46
C ILE A 63 -15.23 -23.85 3.60
N GLY A 64 -16.34 -23.16 3.36
CA GLY A 64 -17.41 -22.95 4.35
C GLY A 64 -17.06 -21.95 5.47
N GLY A 65 -15.92 -21.26 5.37
CA GLY A 65 -15.53 -20.15 6.24
C GLY A 65 -16.03 -18.80 5.75
N ALA A 66 -15.67 -17.75 6.48
CA ALA A 66 -15.91 -16.38 6.04
C ALA A 66 -15.07 -16.03 4.79
N GLU A 67 -15.63 -15.21 3.92
CA GLU A 67 -14.91 -14.66 2.76
C GLU A 67 -13.82 -13.68 3.22
N THR A 68 -12.65 -13.77 2.61
CA THR A 68 -11.51 -12.86 2.88
C THR A 68 -11.17 -12.07 1.60
N GLU A 69 -10.21 -11.15 1.66
CA GLU A 69 -9.66 -10.46 0.48
C GLU A 69 -8.83 -11.40 -0.40
N ILE A 70 -8.51 -12.62 0.08
CA ILE A 70 -7.70 -13.61 -0.63
C ILE A 70 -8.54 -14.89 -0.75
N PRO A 71 -9.28 -15.07 -1.86
CA PRO A 71 -10.20 -16.19 -2.06
C PRO A 71 -9.45 -17.49 -2.41
N PHE A 72 -8.38 -17.83 -1.69
CA PHE A 72 -7.62 -19.06 -1.87
C PHE A 72 -7.33 -19.68 -0.49
N GLU A 73 -7.27 -21.01 -0.44
CA GLU A 73 -6.93 -21.75 0.79
C GLU A 73 -5.45 -21.61 1.20
N ASP A 74 -4.60 -21.23 0.25
CA ASP A 74 -3.19 -20.94 0.45
C ASP A 74 -2.69 -19.84 -0.49
N PHE A 75 -1.57 -19.23 -0.13
CA PHE A 75 -0.76 -18.34 -0.96
C PHE A 75 0.62 -18.20 -0.32
N GLU A 76 1.60 -17.73 -1.09
CA GLU A 76 2.92 -17.37 -0.54
C GLU A 76 2.96 -15.87 -0.22
N LEU A 77 2.64 -15.02 -1.20
CA LEU A 77 2.44 -13.59 -1.03
C LEU A 77 1.26 -13.11 -1.90
N ALA A 78 0.45 -12.21 -1.36
CA ALA A 78 -0.69 -11.64 -2.06
C ALA A 78 -0.63 -10.12 -2.07
N ILE A 79 -0.93 -9.51 -3.22
CA ILE A 79 -1.13 -8.07 -3.33
C ILE A 79 -2.51 -7.83 -3.91
N PHE A 80 -3.27 -6.89 -3.37
CA PHE A 80 -4.57 -6.54 -3.92
C PHE A 80 -4.91 -5.08 -3.67
N GLU A 81 -5.89 -4.59 -4.42
CA GLU A 81 -6.39 -3.22 -4.28
C GLU A 81 -7.07 -2.99 -2.92
N ASN A 82 -6.69 -1.93 -2.23
CA ASN A 82 -7.22 -1.62 -0.91
C ASN A 82 -8.70 -1.19 -1.01
N ARG A 83 -9.60 -1.98 -0.41
CA ARG A 83 -11.05 -1.66 -0.34
C ARG A 83 -11.37 -0.26 0.18
N PHE A 84 -10.51 0.26 1.05
CA PHE A 84 -10.63 1.59 1.65
C PHE A 84 -9.56 2.55 1.09
N ALA A 85 -9.32 2.49 -0.22
CA ALA A 85 -8.30 3.27 -0.92
C ALA A 85 -8.44 4.77 -0.64
N ALA A 86 -7.32 5.44 -0.35
CA ALA A 86 -7.27 6.90 -0.29
C ALA A 86 -7.14 7.52 -1.70
N PHE A 87 -6.47 6.80 -2.60
CA PHE A 87 -6.25 7.16 -3.99
C PHE A 87 -6.81 6.09 -4.91
N HIS A 88 -7.47 6.47 -6.00
CA HIS A 88 -8.06 5.54 -6.94
C HIS A 88 -8.04 6.12 -8.37
N PRO A 89 -7.83 5.34 -9.43
CA PRO A 89 -7.75 5.86 -10.80
C PRO A 89 -9.03 6.60 -11.22
N ASP A 90 -10.18 6.07 -10.80
CA ASP A 90 -11.51 6.66 -11.04
C ASP A 90 -11.98 7.62 -9.94
N ALA A 91 -11.06 8.25 -9.19
CA ALA A 91 -11.44 9.24 -8.18
C ALA A 91 -12.36 10.31 -8.78
N GLY A 92 -13.51 10.50 -8.12
CA GLY A 92 -14.60 11.34 -8.60
C GLY A 92 -14.35 12.84 -8.43
N PRO A 93 -15.27 13.69 -8.94
CA PRO A 93 -15.17 15.14 -8.75
C PRO A 93 -15.20 15.53 -7.27
N THR A 94 -14.47 16.59 -6.92
CA THR A 94 -14.30 17.05 -5.55
C THR A 94 -15.43 17.97 -5.09
N ALA A 95 -15.54 18.13 -3.77
CA ALA A 95 -16.39 19.16 -3.19
C ALA A 95 -15.91 20.56 -3.62
N ASN A 96 -16.85 21.46 -3.96
CA ASN A 96 -16.55 22.87 -4.17
C ASN A 96 -16.44 23.59 -2.83
N LEU A 97 -15.21 23.87 -2.39
CA LEU A 97 -14.92 24.53 -1.13
C LEU A 97 -14.40 25.95 -1.41
N ALA A 98 -15.19 26.97 -1.07
CA ALA A 98 -14.85 28.35 -1.35
C ALA A 98 -13.47 28.74 -0.77
N GLY A 99 -12.57 29.19 -1.65
CA GLY A 99 -11.22 29.62 -1.27
C GLY A 99 -10.21 28.48 -1.04
N LEU A 100 -10.57 27.23 -1.34
CA LEU A 100 -9.70 26.07 -1.19
C LEU A 100 -9.61 25.30 -2.50
N ALA A 101 -8.39 25.13 -3.02
CA ALA A 101 -8.16 24.27 -4.19
C ALA A 101 -8.36 22.80 -3.79
N ALA A 102 -9.11 22.06 -4.61
CA ALA A 102 -9.37 20.65 -4.43
C ALA A 102 -9.26 19.91 -5.77
N GLU A 103 -8.71 18.70 -5.73
CA GLU A 103 -8.48 17.85 -6.90
C GLU A 103 -8.85 16.39 -6.57
N PRO A 104 -9.35 15.59 -7.54
CA PRO A 104 -9.60 14.18 -7.29
C PRO A 104 -8.32 13.47 -6.82
N ALA A 105 -8.41 12.61 -5.81
CA ALA A 105 -7.24 11.86 -5.35
C ALA A 105 -6.95 10.67 -6.28
N ARG A 106 -6.46 10.96 -7.49
CA ARG A 106 -6.09 9.91 -8.45
C ARG A 106 -4.77 9.25 -8.04
N GLY A 107 -4.66 7.97 -8.36
CA GLY A 107 -3.53 7.13 -7.99
C GLY A 107 -4.01 5.72 -7.64
N ALA A 108 -3.28 5.03 -6.77
CA ALA A 108 -3.60 3.67 -6.37
C ALA A 108 -3.30 3.45 -4.89
N CYS A 109 -4.02 2.51 -4.27
CA CYS A 109 -3.71 1.99 -2.94
C CYS A 109 -3.80 0.47 -3.00
N GLU A 110 -2.70 -0.22 -2.74
CA GLU A 110 -2.64 -1.68 -2.67
C GLU A 110 -2.23 -2.13 -1.26
N VAL A 111 -2.70 -3.30 -0.84
CA VAL A 111 -2.30 -4.01 0.37
C VAL A 111 -1.39 -5.15 -0.04
N VAL A 112 -0.29 -5.33 0.68
CA VAL A 112 0.70 -6.41 0.45
C VAL A 112 0.66 -7.33 1.66
N VAL A 113 0.24 -8.58 1.50
CA VAL A 113 0.18 -9.58 2.58
C VAL A 113 1.39 -10.50 2.45
N TYR A 114 2.27 -10.47 3.45
CA TYR A 114 3.61 -11.06 3.35
C TYR A 114 3.66 -12.58 3.48
N ASP A 115 2.65 -13.18 4.11
CA ASP A 115 2.65 -14.59 4.51
C ASP A 115 1.20 -15.02 4.79
N PRO A 116 0.80 -16.29 4.57
CA PRO A 116 -0.54 -16.77 4.95
C PRO A 116 -0.76 -16.87 6.46
N ARG A 117 0.32 -16.90 7.27
CA ARG A 117 0.23 -17.02 8.73
C ARG A 117 -0.26 -15.69 9.35
N PRO A 118 -1.20 -15.74 10.31
CA PRO A 118 -1.82 -14.55 10.88
C PRO A 118 -0.90 -13.73 11.79
N SER A 119 0.31 -14.24 12.07
CA SER A 119 1.30 -13.59 12.91
C SER A 119 2.68 -13.66 12.29
N GLY A 120 3.47 -12.62 12.53
CA GLY A 120 4.80 -12.47 11.99
C GLY A 120 5.11 -11.02 11.66
N SER A 121 6.15 -10.83 10.86
CA SER A 121 6.60 -9.53 10.37
C SER A 121 7.63 -9.69 9.27
N LEU A 122 8.01 -8.60 8.62
CA LEU A 122 9.12 -8.58 7.67
C LEU A 122 10.41 -9.24 8.22
N GLU A 123 10.66 -9.11 9.53
CA GLU A 123 11.80 -9.72 10.22
C GLU A 123 11.66 -11.25 10.45
N THR A 124 10.44 -11.79 10.46
CA THR A 124 10.21 -13.19 10.82
C THR A 124 9.67 -14.05 9.67
N ILE A 125 9.31 -13.47 8.52
CA ILE A 125 8.83 -14.23 7.34
C ILE A 125 9.91 -15.11 6.70
N GLY A 126 11.19 -14.87 7.00
CA GLY A 126 12.32 -15.62 6.44
C GLY A 126 12.85 -15.04 5.13
N GLN A 127 14.05 -15.50 4.71
CA GLN A 127 14.75 -14.92 3.56
C GLN A 127 14.03 -15.18 2.23
N ALA A 128 13.54 -16.39 2.00
CA ALA A 128 12.84 -16.75 0.75
C ALA A 128 11.61 -15.85 0.51
N HIS A 129 10.76 -15.65 1.53
CA HIS A 129 9.61 -14.75 1.42
C HIS A 129 10.01 -13.28 1.23
N ARG A 130 11.15 -12.83 1.77
CA ARG A 130 11.65 -11.46 1.50
C ARG A 130 12.08 -11.29 0.05
N GLU A 131 12.70 -12.31 -0.55
CA GLU A 131 13.09 -12.28 -1.96
C GLU A 131 11.83 -12.19 -2.85
N VAL A 132 10.79 -12.96 -2.54
CA VAL A 132 9.49 -12.87 -3.23
C VAL A 132 8.84 -11.51 -3.01
N LEU A 133 8.87 -10.97 -1.78
CA LEU A 133 8.35 -9.64 -1.48
C LEU A 133 9.05 -8.56 -2.30
N LEU A 134 10.38 -8.55 -2.36
CA LEU A 134 11.12 -7.57 -3.15
C LEU A 134 10.79 -7.68 -4.65
N ALA A 135 10.70 -8.90 -5.18
CA ALA A 135 10.29 -9.12 -6.56
C ALA A 135 8.86 -8.61 -6.83
N ALA A 136 7.93 -8.87 -5.91
CA ALA A 136 6.56 -8.39 -6.00
C ALA A 136 6.49 -6.86 -5.93
N LEU A 137 7.24 -6.22 -5.02
CA LEU A 137 7.29 -4.76 -4.93
C LEU A 137 7.84 -4.12 -6.20
N ILE A 138 8.87 -4.71 -6.83
CA ILE A 138 9.40 -4.23 -8.11
C ILE A 138 8.34 -4.33 -9.21
N ASP A 139 7.69 -5.49 -9.35
CA ASP A 139 6.63 -5.69 -10.34
C ASP A 139 5.48 -4.69 -10.17
N ARG A 140 4.99 -4.51 -8.93
CA ARG A 140 3.94 -3.54 -8.64
C ARG A 140 4.38 -2.10 -8.89
N TYR A 141 5.61 -1.76 -8.53
CA TYR A 141 6.18 -0.43 -8.78
C TYR A 141 6.13 -0.11 -10.28
N ASP A 142 6.66 -1.00 -11.12
CA ASP A 142 6.71 -0.81 -12.56
C ASP A 142 5.31 -0.75 -13.18
N ALA A 143 4.38 -1.59 -12.71
CA ALA A 143 3.00 -1.60 -13.16
C ALA A 143 2.28 -0.28 -12.83
N LEU A 144 2.39 0.22 -11.60
CA LEU A 144 1.73 1.45 -11.17
C LEU A 144 2.35 2.69 -11.80
N PHE A 145 3.67 2.71 -11.97
CA PHE A 145 4.37 3.78 -12.68
C PHE A 145 3.94 3.83 -14.15
N SER A 146 3.90 2.67 -14.82
CA SER A 146 3.43 2.55 -16.21
C SER A 146 1.95 2.92 -16.38
N ALA A 147 1.15 2.77 -15.31
CA ALA A 147 -0.25 3.18 -15.27
C ALA A 147 -0.44 4.70 -15.06
N GLY A 148 0.64 5.47 -14.91
CA GLY A 148 0.62 6.94 -14.83
C GLY A 148 0.84 7.52 -13.43
N CYS A 149 1.22 6.70 -12.43
CA CYS A 149 1.66 7.24 -11.15
C CYS A 149 3.03 7.91 -11.31
N ALA A 150 3.18 9.17 -10.88
CA ALA A 150 4.46 9.87 -10.86
C ALA A 150 5.39 9.42 -9.73
N TYR A 151 4.83 8.84 -8.67
CA TYR A 151 5.59 8.30 -7.55
C TYR A 151 4.87 7.07 -6.96
N VAL A 152 5.62 6.02 -6.64
CA VAL A 152 5.09 4.80 -6.02
C VAL A 152 5.83 4.54 -4.72
N LEU A 153 5.09 4.39 -3.63
CA LEU A 153 5.62 4.23 -2.28
C LEU A 153 5.16 2.90 -1.68
N PRO A 154 6.00 1.87 -1.68
CA PRO A 154 5.89 0.75 -0.76
C PRO A 154 6.21 1.21 0.68
N PHE A 155 5.38 0.84 1.66
CA PHE A 155 5.62 1.13 3.06
C PHE A 155 4.92 0.13 3.99
N GLU A 156 5.38 0.05 5.24
CA GLU A 156 4.76 -0.73 6.32
C GLU A 156 4.48 0.19 7.51
N ASN A 157 3.27 0.09 8.07
CA ASN A 157 2.99 0.61 9.39
C ASN A 157 2.96 -0.58 10.35
N ARG A 158 3.73 -0.53 11.44
CA ARG A 158 3.85 -1.66 12.38
C ARG A 158 3.70 -1.23 13.83
N GLY A 159 2.79 -1.90 14.54
CA GLY A 159 2.53 -1.72 15.97
C GLY A 159 1.21 -1.02 16.25
N ASP A 160 0.55 -1.43 17.33
CA ASP A 160 -0.71 -0.83 17.79
C ASP A 160 -0.58 0.69 18.03
N GLU A 161 0.60 1.13 18.46
CA GLU A 161 0.93 2.52 18.79
C GLU A 161 0.97 3.44 17.55
N VAL A 162 1.12 2.88 16.35
CA VAL A 162 1.16 3.63 15.08
C VAL A 162 -0.07 3.39 14.20
N GLY A 163 -1.15 2.88 14.78
CA GLY A 163 -2.45 2.79 14.11
C GLY A 163 -2.65 1.54 13.24
N VAL A 164 -1.94 0.45 13.51
CA VAL A 164 -2.22 -0.85 12.88
C VAL A 164 -3.57 -1.39 13.35
N THR A 165 -4.48 -1.63 12.41
CA THR A 165 -5.83 -2.16 12.69
C THR A 165 -5.94 -3.67 12.46
N LEU A 166 -4.91 -4.29 11.86
CA LEU A 166 -4.85 -5.72 11.51
C LEU A 166 -3.49 -6.31 11.91
N HIS A 167 -3.49 -7.36 12.74
CA HIS A 167 -2.25 -7.98 13.24
C HIS A 167 -1.50 -8.84 12.19
N HIS A 168 -2.17 -9.21 11.10
CA HIS A 168 -1.60 -10.01 10.03
C HIS A 168 -0.39 -9.27 9.41
N PRO A 169 0.75 -9.93 9.13
CA PRO A 169 1.92 -9.28 8.53
C PRO A 169 1.61 -8.72 7.15
N HIS A 170 1.56 -7.39 7.04
CA HIS A 170 1.23 -6.71 5.80
C HIS A 170 1.91 -5.35 5.66
N GLY A 171 2.09 -4.94 4.40
CA GLY A 171 2.48 -3.61 3.98
C GLY A 171 1.43 -3.00 3.06
N GLN A 172 1.77 -1.86 2.47
CA GLN A 172 0.92 -1.14 1.52
C GLN A 172 1.79 -0.56 0.40
N ILE A 173 1.16 -0.31 -0.74
CA ILE A 173 1.75 0.45 -1.84
C ILE A 173 0.81 1.59 -2.19
N TYR A 174 1.28 2.82 -2.12
CA TYR A 174 0.55 3.99 -2.60
C TYR A 174 1.17 4.49 -3.90
N GLY A 175 0.37 4.54 -4.96
CA GLY A 175 0.69 5.23 -6.20
C GLY A 175 0.09 6.63 -6.19
N PHE A 176 0.89 7.64 -6.49
CA PHE A 176 0.48 9.04 -6.48
C PHE A 176 0.53 9.61 -7.90
N GLU A 177 -0.49 10.36 -8.30
CA GLU A 177 -0.51 11.11 -9.57
C GLU A 177 0.61 12.17 -9.62
N ASN A 178 0.99 12.73 -8.46
CA ASN A 178 2.07 13.72 -8.32
C ASN A 178 3.13 13.25 -7.33
N VAL A 179 4.39 13.67 -7.54
CA VAL A 179 5.47 13.44 -6.57
C VAL A 179 5.14 14.17 -5.27
N PRO A 180 5.08 13.49 -4.10
CA PRO A 180 4.78 14.18 -2.85
C PRO A 180 5.88 15.17 -2.46
N GLN A 181 5.51 16.24 -1.76
CA GLN A 181 6.41 17.40 -1.57
C GLN A 181 7.72 17.05 -0.85
N VAL A 182 7.70 16.11 0.09
CA VAL A 182 8.92 15.68 0.81
C VAL A 182 9.92 15.03 -0.14
N GLN A 183 9.44 14.18 -1.04
CA GLN A 183 10.23 13.52 -2.07
C GLN A 183 10.75 14.52 -3.09
N GLN A 184 9.91 15.47 -3.52
CA GLN A 184 10.34 16.53 -4.43
C GLN A 184 11.48 17.36 -3.83
N ARG A 185 11.39 17.73 -2.55
CA ARG A 185 12.47 18.45 -1.86
C ARG A 185 13.78 17.67 -1.81
N ALA A 186 13.72 16.35 -1.64
CA ALA A 186 14.92 15.50 -1.69
C ALA A 186 15.53 15.49 -3.10
N VAL A 187 14.70 15.37 -4.15
CA VAL A 187 15.15 15.48 -5.55
C VAL A 187 15.80 16.85 -5.81
N ASP A 188 15.19 17.93 -5.35
CA ASP A 188 15.73 19.29 -5.51
C ASP A 188 17.08 19.45 -4.80
N ALA A 189 17.23 18.87 -3.60
CA ALA A 189 18.50 18.90 -2.86
C ALA A 189 19.62 18.15 -3.61
N PHE A 190 19.32 16.97 -4.17
CA PHE A 190 20.27 16.23 -5.01
C PHE A 190 20.62 17.00 -6.28
N ALA A 191 19.64 17.60 -6.95
CA ALA A 191 19.85 18.43 -8.14
C ALA A 191 20.69 19.69 -7.83
N ALA A 192 20.61 20.20 -6.60
CA ALA A 192 21.42 21.31 -6.11
C ALA A 192 22.85 20.89 -5.66
N GLY A 193 23.19 19.61 -5.75
CA GLY A 193 24.54 19.09 -5.48
C GLY A 193 24.76 18.52 -4.07
N TYR A 194 23.70 18.23 -3.32
CA TYR A 194 23.84 17.48 -2.07
C TYR A 194 24.31 16.04 -2.36
N ASP A 195 25.39 15.60 -1.72
CA ASP A 195 26.02 14.30 -1.95
C ASP A 195 25.86 13.38 -0.74
N LEU A 196 24.68 12.76 -0.65
CA LEU A 196 24.38 11.79 0.40
C LEU A 196 25.27 10.55 0.33
N ALA A 197 25.75 10.16 -0.86
CA ALA A 197 26.55 8.95 -1.02
C ALA A 197 27.91 9.11 -0.33
N THR A 198 28.56 10.26 -0.53
CA THR A 198 29.80 10.60 0.18
C THR A 198 29.57 10.68 1.69
N GLU A 199 28.50 11.32 2.16
CA GLU A 199 28.20 11.40 3.60
C GLU A 199 27.97 10.01 4.23
N ILE A 200 27.26 9.11 3.55
CA ILE A 200 27.06 7.74 4.04
C ILE A 200 28.41 7.00 4.09
N ALA A 201 29.25 7.14 3.06
CA ALA A 201 30.56 6.48 3.04
C ALA A 201 31.48 6.98 4.17
N GLU A 202 31.42 8.26 4.52
CA GLU A 202 32.18 8.86 5.62
C GLU A 202 31.64 8.45 7.00
N ALA A 203 30.31 8.43 7.17
CA ALA A 203 29.66 8.11 8.44
C ALA A 203 29.59 6.60 8.73
N MET A 204 29.50 5.78 7.68
CA MET A 204 29.28 4.33 7.74
C MET A 204 30.22 3.60 6.75
N PRO A 205 31.55 3.62 6.99
CA PRO A 205 32.54 3.08 6.07
C PRO A 205 32.40 1.56 5.84
N ASP A 206 31.77 0.84 6.77
CA ASP A 206 31.56 -0.61 6.70
C ASP A 206 30.25 -0.99 5.97
N TYR A 207 29.47 -0.02 5.48
CA TYR A 207 28.17 -0.24 4.81
C TYR A 207 28.31 -0.45 3.27
N GLY A 208 29.53 -0.51 2.74
CA GLY A 208 29.85 -0.63 1.31
C GLY A 208 30.57 -1.92 0.94
#